data_AF-A0A291GJW5-F1
#
_entry.id   AF-A0A291GJW5-F1
#
_cell.length_a   1.000
_cell.length_b   1.000
_cell.length_c   1.000
_cell.angle_alpha   90.00
_cell.angle_beta   90.00
_cell.angle_gamma   90.00
#
_symmetry.space_group_name_H-M   'P 1'
#
loop_
_entity.id
_entity.type
_entity.pdbx_description
1 polymer ?
#
loop_
_entity_poly.entity_id
_entity_poly.type
_entity_poly.pdbx_seq_one_letter_code
_entity_poly.pdbx_strand_id
1 'polypeptide(L)'
;MTTVLGLLPLLSALVLSVVLLSSVVALFRRHQHPWRILQRGLGGASILAILGVIGVVPSALWWLPWLLTLALTAGVVVACRRLLVRTPPAEPTRREAAHLAAPGRLNLGIEVVLYLALLVIALVAG
;
A
#
# COMPACT_ATOMS: atom_id res chain seq x y z
N MET A 1 -18.73 -12.19 -24.52
CA MET A 1 -18.71 -12.14 -23.03
C MET A 1 -17.42 -12.69 -22.42
N THR A 2 -16.56 -13.37 -23.18
CA THR A 2 -15.29 -13.96 -22.73
C THR A 2 -14.10 -12.98 -22.68
N THR A 3 -14.14 -11.87 -23.43
CA THR A 3 -13.03 -10.90 -23.50
C THR A 3 -12.91 -10.00 -22.26
N VAL A 4 -14.03 -9.58 -21.66
CA VAL A 4 -14.03 -8.68 -20.49
C VAL A 4 -13.55 -9.40 -19.23
N LEU A 5 -14.00 -10.64 -19.01
CA LEU A 5 -13.56 -11.47 -17.87
C LEU A 5 -12.08 -11.84 -17.98
N GLY A 6 -11.56 -12.06 -19.20
CA GLY A 6 -10.14 -12.31 -19.43
C GLY A 6 -9.24 -11.10 -19.18
N LEU A 7 -9.76 -9.87 -19.33
CA LEU A 7 -9.02 -8.63 -19.07
C LEU A 7 -9.07 -8.19 -17.60
N LEU A 8 -9.99 -8.75 -16.81
CA LEU A 8 -10.23 -8.36 -15.41
C LEU A 8 -9.00 -8.52 -14.49
N PRO A 9 -8.18 -9.59 -14.59
CA PRO A 9 -6.92 -9.71 -13.84
C PRO A 9 -5.93 -8.59 -14.17
N LEU A 10 -5.89 -8.19 -15.45
CA LEU A 10 -4.95 -7.18 -15.93
C LEU A 10 -5.39 -5.77 -15.50
N LEU A 11 -6.70 -5.48 -15.61
CA LEU A 11 -7.28 -4.21 -15.16
C LEU A 11 -7.15 -4.05 -13.64
N SER A 12 -7.44 -5.09 -12.86
CA SER A 12 -7.27 -5.07 -11.41
C SER A 12 -5.79 -4.88 -11.04
N ALA A 13 -4.87 -5.61 -11.66
CA ALA A 13 -3.44 -5.43 -11.41
C ALA A 13 -2.95 -4.02 -11.72
N LEU A 14 -3.43 -3.41 -12.82
CA LEU A 14 -3.08 -2.04 -13.18
C LEU A 14 -3.58 -1.03 -12.15
N VAL A 15 -4.86 -1.12 -11.75
CA VAL A 15 -5.45 -0.25 -10.73
C VAL A 15 -4.71 -0.39 -9.40
N LEU A 16 -4.46 -1.62 -8.96
CA LEU A 16 -3.74 -1.92 -7.72
C LEU A 16 -2.31 -1.37 -7.75
N SER A 17 -1.62 -1.50 -8.88
CA SER A 17 -0.27 -0.95 -9.05
C SER A 17 -0.25 0.56 -8.95
N VAL A 18 -1.20 1.26 -9.58
CA VAL A 18 -1.32 2.73 -9.49
C VAL A 18 -1.61 3.17 -8.05
N VAL A 19 -2.51 2.47 -7.34
CA VAL A 19 -2.81 2.74 -5.93
C VAL A 19 -1.57 2.55 -5.06
N LEU A 20 -0.82 1.47 -5.26
CA LEU A 20 0.42 1.19 -4.54
C LEU A 20 1.47 2.29 -4.77
N LEU A 21 1.73 2.64 -6.03
CA LEU A 21 2.66 3.71 -6.42
C LEU A 21 2.27 5.05 -5.79
N SER A 22 0.99 5.42 -5.84
CA SER A 22 0.50 6.65 -5.22
C SER A 22 0.72 6.66 -3.70
N SER A 23 0.57 5.50 -3.05
CA SER A 23 0.76 5.32 -1.61
C SER A 23 2.23 5.47 -1.22
N VAL A 24 3.13 4.84 -1.98
CA VAL A 24 4.59 4.97 -1.81
C VAL A 24 5.03 6.43 -2.00
N VAL A 25 4.64 7.06 -3.10
CA VAL A 25 4.99 8.46 -3.38
C VAL A 25 4.52 9.38 -2.24
N ALA A 26 3.30 9.17 -1.75
CA ALA A 26 2.79 10.00 -0.67
C ALA A 26 3.46 9.69 0.69
N LEU A 27 3.92 8.46 0.96
CA LEU A 27 4.81 8.15 2.09
C LEU A 27 6.13 8.91 2.00
N PHE A 28 6.68 9.08 0.78
CA PHE A 28 7.92 9.82 0.54
C PHE A 28 7.78 11.34 0.51
N ARG A 29 6.59 11.89 0.26
CA ARG A 29 6.43 13.34 0.06
C ARG A 29 5.64 14.06 1.16
N ARG A 30 4.74 13.39 1.88
CA ARG A 30 3.78 14.06 2.77
C ARG A 30 4.01 13.69 4.24
N HIS A 31 3.75 14.64 5.14
CA HIS A 31 3.58 14.35 6.57
C HIS A 31 2.24 13.65 6.79
N GLN A 32 2.24 12.62 7.63
CA GLN A 32 1.07 11.77 7.83
C GLN A 32 0.96 11.36 9.29
N HIS A 33 -0.26 11.15 9.75
CA HIS A 33 -0.51 10.54 11.07
C HIS A 33 0.17 9.15 11.17
N PRO A 34 0.78 8.76 12.30
CA PRO A 34 1.44 7.46 12.47
C PRO A 34 0.54 6.27 12.11
N TRP A 35 -0.71 6.26 12.58
CA TRP A 35 -1.70 5.26 12.18
C TRP A 35 -1.97 5.17 10.67
N ARG A 36 -1.83 6.27 9.91
CA ARG A 36 -1.95 6.22 8.44
C ARG A 36 -0.73 5.64 7.77
N ILE A 37 0.46 5.87 8.32
CA ILE A 37 1.68 5.22 7.83
C ILE A 37 1.53 3.71 7.99
N LEU A 38 1.07 3.25 9.16
CA LEU A 38 0.77 1.84 9.40
C LEU A 38 -0.27 1.31 8.41
N GLN A 39 -1.40 2.01 8.26
CA GLN A 39 -2.46 1.59 7.34
C GLN A 39 -1.96 1.47 5.90
N ARG A 40 -1.14 2.40 5.43
CA ARG A 40 -0.56 2.36 4.08
C ARG A 40 0.50 1.28 3.92
N GLY A 41 1.26 0.99 4.97
CA GLY A 41 2.18 -0.14 5.00
C GLY A 41 1.42 -1.45 4.85
N LEU A 42 0.40 -1.67 5.68
CA LEU A 42 -0.46 -2.85 5.62
C LEU A 42 -1.18 -2.97 4.27
N GLY A 43 -1.83 -1.90 3.80
CA GLY A 43 -2.54 -1.94 2.52
C GLY A 43 -1.61 -2.10 1.33
N GLY A 44 -0.41 -1.50 1.36
CA GLY A 44 0.61 -1.73 0.35
C GLY A 44 1.09 -3.19 0.32
N ALA A 45 1.27 -3.81 1.49
CA ALA A 45 1.63 -5.21 1.61
C ALA A 45 0.49 -6.14 1.12
N SER A 46 -0.77 -5.84 1.48
CA SER A 46 -1.94 -6.56 0.98
C SER A 46 -2.06 -6.49 -0.54
N ILE A 47 -1.83 -5.31 -1.14
CA ILE A 47 -1.81 -5.14 -2.60
C ILE A 47 -0.72 -6.00 -3.23
N LEU A 48 0.49 -6.00 -2.67
CA LEU A 48 1.59 -6.82 -3.18
C LEU A 48 1.27 -8.31 -3.11
N ALA A 49 0.68 -8.77 -2.01
CA ALA A 49 0.24 -10.15 -1.86
C ALA A 49 -0.83 -10.52 -2.91
N ILE A 50 -1.83 -9.66 -3.12
CA ILE A 50 -2.85 -9.86 -4.16
C ILE A 50 -2.21 -9.93 -5.55
N LEU A 51 -1.30 -9.02 -5.89
CA LEU A 51 -0.59 -9.03 -7.18
C LEU A 51 0.21 -10.32 -7.38
N GLY A 52 0.80 -10.87 -6.32
CA GLY A 52 1.47 -12.17 -6.34
C GLY A 52 0.49 -13.31 -6.61
N VAL A 53 -0.65 -13.34 -5.92
CA VAL A 53 -1.67 -14.42 -6.06
C VAL A 53 -2.32 -14.44 -7.44
N ILE A 54 -2.61 -13.28 -8.03
CA ILE A 54 -3.25 -13.23 -9.37
C ILE A 54 -2.26 -13.73 -10.45
N GLY A 55 -0.96 -13.86 -10.16
CA GLY A 55 0.02 -14.41 -11.11
C GLY A 55 0.21 -13.54 -12.35
N VAL A 56 -0.12 -12.24 -12.25
CA VAL A 56 -0.09 -11.31 -13.40
C VAL A 56 1.34 -10.89 -13.74
N VAL A 57 2.28 -11.06 -12.82
CA VAL A 57 3.68 -10.69 -13.02
C VAL A 57 4.34 -11.73 -13.91
N PRO A 58 4.75 -11.38 -15.15
CA PRO A 58 5.49 -12.29 -16.01
C PRO A 58 6.76 -12.77 -15.31
N SER A 59 7.19 -14.00 -15.56
CA SER A 59 8.42 -14.55 -14.96
C SER A 59 9.65 -13.68 -15.23
N ALA A 60 9.72 -12.97 -16.36
CA ALA A 60 10.79 -12.01 -16.67
C ALA A 60 10.84 -10.79 -15.71
N LEU A 61 9.74 -10.49 -15.01
CA LEU A 61 9.58 -9.37 -14.08
C LEU A 61 9.47 -9.82 -12.62
N TRP A 62 9.98 -11.01 -12.30
CA TRP A 62 9.96 -11.57 -10.93
C TRP A 62 10.61 -10.65 -9.87
N TRP A 63 11.52 -9.77 -10.28
CA TRP A 63 12.19 -8.79 -9.41
C TRP A 63 11.32 -7.57 -9.08
N LEU A 64 10.27 -7.29 -9.85
CA LEU A 64 9.44 -6.09 -9.71
C LEU A 64 8.71 -6.03 -8.36
N PRO A 65 8.06 -7.12 -7.86
CA PRO A 65 7.45 -7.13 -6.54
C PRO A 65 8.46 -6.86 -5.41
N TRP A 66 9.68 -7.35 -5.54
CA TRP A 66 10.75 -7.11 -4.57
C TRP A 66 11.15 -5.63 -4.52
N LEU A 67 11.32 -4.98 -5.67
CA LEU A 67 11.59 -3.55 -5.72
C LEU A 67 10.44 -2.72 -5.14
N LEU A 68 9.19 -3.09 -5.42
CA LEU A 68 8.03 -2.41 -4.85
C LEU A 68 7.96 -2.58 -3.33
N THR A 69 8.30 -3.77 -2.83
CA THR A 69 8.39 -4.05 -1.39
C THR A 69 9.46 -3.16 -0.74
N LEU A 70 10.66 -3.08 -1.34
CA LEU A 70 11.73 -2.19 -0.86
C LEU A 70 11.34 -0.71 -0.90
N ALA A 71 10.66 -0.27 -1.96
CA ALA A 71 10.19 1.10 -2.07
C ALA A 71 9.14 1.43 -0.99
N LEU A 72 8.25 0.47 -0.69
CA LEU A 72 7.25 0.62 0.37
C LEU A 72 7.90 0.70 1.75
N THR A 73 8.84 -0.21 2.07
CA THR A 73 9.54 -0.21 3.36
C THR A 73 10.38 1.05 3.53
N ALA A 74 11.12 1.47 2.50
CA ALA A 74 11.86 2.73 2.51
C ALA A 74 10.92 3.92 2.70
N GLY A 75 9.77 3.94 2.03
CA GLY A 75 8.76 4.98 2.20
C GLY A 75 8.24 5.08 3.63
N VAL A 76 7.96 3.93 4.26
CA VAL A 76 7.55 3.86 5.68
C VAL A 76 8.65 4.37 6.60
N VAL A 77 9.89 3.93 6.42
CA VAL A 77 11.04 4.39 7.23
C VAL A 77 11.23 5.91 7.10
N VAL A 78 11.17 6.45 5.90
CA VAL A 78 11.30 7.90 5.68
C VAL A 78 10.12 8.67 6.29
N ALA A 79 8.90 8.13 6.22
CA ALA A 79 7.73 8.72 6.86
C ALA A 79 7.85 8.71 8.39
N CYS A 80 8.30 7.61 8.99
CA CYS A 80 8.58 7.50 10.42
C CYS A 80 9.70 8.44 10.86
N ARG A 81 10.81 8.52 10.10
CA ARG A 81 11.90 9.47 10.39
C ARG A 81 11.41 10.91 10.37
N ARG A 82 10.53 11.26 9.42
CA ARG A 82 9.92 12.60 9.38
C ARG A 82 9.12 12.92 10.63
N LEU A 83 8.36 11.97 11.15
CA LEU A 83 7.61 12.15 12.40
C LEU A 83 8.52 12.46 13.59
N LEU A 84 9.75 11.92 13.60
CA LEU A 84 10.70 12.12 14.68
C LEU A 84 11.51 13.43 14.56
N VAL A 85 11.79 13.87 13.32
CA VAL A 85 12.78 14.94 13.07
C VAL A 85 12.15 16.24 12.57
N ARG A 86 10.92 16.21 12.04
CA ARG A 86 10.26 17.39 11.47
C ARG A 86 8.94 17.66 12.15
N THR A 87 8.73 18.92 12.52
CA THR A 87 7.43 19.41 12.95
C THR A 87 6.45 19.45 11.78
N PRO A 88 5.18 19.06 11.98
CA PRO A 88 4.16 19.15 10.95
C PRO A 88 3.92 20.62 10.57
N PRO A 89 3.45 20.89 9.33
CA PRO A 89 3.15 22.26 8.89
C PRO A 89 2.13 22.92 9.83
N ALA A 90 2.42 24.15 10.26
CA ALA A 90 1.59 24.89 11.21
C ALA A 90 0.23 25.30 10.61
N GLU A 91 0.18 25.56 9.30
CA GLU A 91 -1.04 25.89 8.56
C GLU A 91 -1.23 24.90 7.40
N PRO A 92 -1.78 23.69 7.67
CA PRO A 92 -1.97 22.70 6.63
C PRO A 92 -3.11 23.09 5.69
N THR A 93 -2.88 22.92 4.39
CA THR A 93 -3.96 23.00 3.40
C THR A 93 -5.03 21.92 3.67
N ARG A 94 -6.27 22.08 3.18
CA ARG A 94 -7.37 21.11 3.40
C ARG A 94 -6.99 19.65 3.03
N ARG A 95 -6.13 19.47 2.02
CA ARG A 95 -5.60 18.17 1.61
C ARG A 95 -4.56 17.61 2.57
N GLU A 96 -3.71 18.46 3.16
CA GLU A 96 -2.70 18.06 4.14
C GLU A 96 -3.33 17.77 5.51
N ALA A 97 -4.32 18.57 5.91
CA ALA A 97 -5.11 18.33 7.11
C ALA A 97 -5.78 16.95 7.06
N ALA A 98 -6.27 16.55 5.89
CA ALA A 98 -6.77 15.20 5.69
C ALA A 98 -5.67 14.18 6.01
N HIS A 99 -4.43 14.31 5.53
CA HIS A 99 -3.33 13.36 5.80
C HIS A 99 -2.84 13.33 7.25
N LEU A 100 -3.04 14.41 8.01
CA LEU A 100 -2.69 14.50 9.42
C LEU A 100 -3.78 13.93 10.35
N ALA A 101 -5.02 13.81 9.88
CA ALA A 101 -6.09 13.20 10.66
C ALA A 101 -5.86 11.68 10.84
N ALA A 102 -6.26 11.14 11.99
CA ALA A 102 -6.25 9.70 12.20
C ALA A 102 -7.10 8.97 11.14
N PRO A 103 -6.74 7.73 10.75
CA PRO A 103 -7.61 6.93 9.90
C PRO A 103 -8.86 6.49 10.67
N GLY A 104 -9.95 6.23 9.95
CA GLY A 104 -11.16 5.66 10.55
C GLY A 104 -10.87 4.27 11.11
N ARG A 105 -11.28 4.01 12.36
CA ARG A 105 -11.00 2.75 13.08
C ARG A 105 -11.52 1.52 12.32
N LEU A 106 -12.70 1.62 11.70
CA LEU A 106 -13.28 0.55 10.89
C LEU A 106 -12.42 0.21 9.67
N ASN A 107 -11.89 1.23 9.00
CA ASN A 107 -11.06 1.03 7.81
C ASN A 107 -9.74 0.33 8.18
N LEU A 108 -9.12 0.73 9.30
CA LEU A 108 -7.92 0.07 9.80
C LEU A 108 -8.20 -1.38 10.21
N GLY A 109 -9.33 -1.65 10.85
CA GLY A 109 -9.75 -3.01 11.22
C GLY A 109 -9.92 -3.92 10.00
N ILE A 110 -10.59 -3.44 8.95
CA ILE A 110 -10.77 -4.18 7.69
C ILE A 110 -9.41 -4.49 7.06
N GLU A 111 -8.50 -3.51 7.01
CA GLU A 111 -7.17 -3.70 6.43
C GLU A 111 -6.35 -4.76 7.17
N VAL A 112 -6.42 -4.76 8.51
CA VAL A 112 -5.74 -5.76 9.35
C VAL A 112 -6.31 -7.15 9.11
N VAL A 113 -7.64 -7.29 9.06
CA VAL A 113 -8.29 -8.58 8.80
C VAL A 113 -7.92 -9.10 7.41
N LEU A 114 -7.94 -8.24 6.39
CA LEU A 114 -7.54 -8.60 5.03
C LEU A 114 -6.07 -9.05 4.99
N TYR A 115 -5.17 -8.30 5.61
CA TYR A 115 -3.76 -8.64 5.68
C TYR A 115 -3.54 -10.00 6.35
N LEU A 116 -4.20 -10.25 7.49
CA LEU A 116 -4.12 -11.53 8.19
C LEU A 116 -4.65 -12.68 7.34
N ALA A 117 -5.75 -12.49 6.62
CA ALA A 117 -6.29 -13.50 5.72
C ALA A 117 -5.30 -13.84 4.59
N LEU A 118 -4.68 -12.83 3.98
CA LEU A 118 -3.67 -13.03 2.94
C LEU A 118 -2.42 -13.72 3.47
N LEU A 119 -2.00 -13.39 4.70
CA LEU A 119 -0.88 -14.04 5.36
C LEU A 119 -1.16 -15.53 5.60
N VAL A 120 -2.35 -15.87 6.08
CA VAL A 120 -2.78 -17.27 6.27
C VAL A 120 -2.77 -18.02 4.94
N ILE A 121 -3.30 -17.42 3.88
CA ILE A 121 -3.27 -18.02 2.53
C ILE A 121 -1.83 -18.28 2.08
N ALA A 122 -0.93 -17.30 2.26
CA ALA A 122 0.47 -17.45 1.88
C ALA A 122 1.19 -18.56 2.68
N LEU A 123 0.90 -18.68 3.97
CA LEU A 123 1.46 -19.73 4.84
C LEU A 123 0.96 -21.14 4.52
N VAL A 124 -0.26 -21.26 4.00
CA VAL A 124 -0.84 -22.56 3.61
C VAL A 124 -0.43 -22.97 2.20
N ALA A 125 -0.22 -21.99 1.30
CA ALA A 125 0.12 -22.24 -0.10
C ALA A 125 1.63 -22.41 -0.35
N GLY A 126 2.49 -21.97 0.58
CA GLY A 126 3.94 -22.14 0.54
C GLY A 126 4.41 -23.35 1.32
#